data_AF-A0A7V8VJJ0-F1
#
_entry.id   AF-A0A7V8VJJ0-F1
#
_cell.length_a   1.000
_cell.length_b   1.000
_cell.length_c   1.000
_cell.angle_alpha   90.00
_cell.angle_beta   90.00
_cell.angle_gamma   90.00
#
_symmetry.space_group_name_H-M   'P 1'
#
loop_
_entity.id
_entity.type
_entity.pdbx_description
1 polymer ?
#
loop_
_entity_poly.entity_id
_entity_poly.type
_entity_poly.pdbx_seq_one_letter_code
_entity_poly.pdbx_strand_id
1 'polypeptide(L)'
;MSERATFRVKRGLAEMLKGGVIMDVTTAEQARIAESSGAAAVMALERVPADIRRDGGVARMADPRVIAAIQEAVSIPVMAKARIGHFAEAQV
;
A
#
# COMPACT_ATOMS: atom_id res chain seq x y z
N MET A 1 8.35 -23.19 -14.72
CA MET A 1 7.78 -22.10 -13.89
C MET A 1 7.90 -20.82 -14.70
N SER A 2 6.79 -20.25 -15.18
CA SER A 2 6.83 -18.99 -15.95
C SER A 2 7.52 -17.91 -15.11
N GLU A 3 8.59 -17.28 -15.61
CA GLU A 3 9.22 -16.14 -14.94
C GLU A 3 8.24 -14.97 -14.90
N ARG A 4 7.43 -14.88 -13.85
CA ARG A 4 6.55 -13.73 -13.58
C ARG A 4 7.43 -12.52 -13.22
N ALA A 5 7.64 -11.65 -14.20
CA ALA A 5 8.41 -10.41 -14.17
C ALA A 5 9.88 -10.56 -13.70
N THR A 6 10.82 -10.20 -14.58
CA THR A 6 12.25 -10.25 -14.27
C THR A 6 12.61 -9.26 -13.16
N PHE A 7 13.74 -9.51 -12.48
CA PHE A 7 14.26 -8.61 -11.46
C PHE A 7 14.43 -7.17 -11.97
N ARG A 8 14.86 -7.01 -13.23
CA ARG A 8 15.02 -5.71 -13.88
C ARG A 8 13.71 -4.92 -13.91
N VAL A 9 12.59 -5.56 -14.25
CA VAL A 9 11.27 -4.91 -14.28
C VAL A 9 10.84 -4.49 -12.88
N LYS A 10 10.98 -5.38 -11.88
CA LYS A 10 10.62 -5.09 -10.48
C LYS A 10 11.40 -3.90 -9.92
N ARG A 11 12.71 -3.86 -10.19
CA ARG A 11 13.55 -2.72 -9.81
C ARG A 11 13.10 -1.45 -10.52
N GLY A 12 12.82 -1.51 -11.82
CA GLY A 12 12.37 -0.36 -12.61
C GLY A 12 11.10 0.28 -12.05
N LEU A 13 10.12 -0.51 -11.62
CA LEU A 13 8.90 0.01 -10.97
C LEU A 13 9.20 0.78 -9.68
N ALA A 14 10.12 0.29 -8.85
CA ALA A 14 10.52 1.00 -7.63
C ALA A 14 11.27 2.30 -7.92
N GLU A 15 12.09 2.32 -8.98
CA GLU A 15 12.87 3.49 -9.41
C GLU A 15 11.97 4.66 -9.85
N MET A 16 10.78 4.38 -10.40
CA MET A 16 9.80 5.40 -10.80
C MET A 16 9.27 6.24 -9.62
N LEU A 17 9.40 5.75 -8.38
CA LEU A 17 8.92 6.43 -7.18
C LEU A 17 9.98 7.34 -6.53
N LYS A 18 11.20 7.39 -7.08
CA LYS A 18 12.28 8.20 -6.54
C LYS A 18 11.93 9.68 -6.55
N GLY A 19 12.24 10.36 -5.44
CA GLY A 19 11.96 11.79 -5.25
C GLY A 19 10.50 12.10 -4.85
N GLY A 20 9.63 11.09 -4.79
CA GLY A 20 8.26 11.22 -4.33
C GLY A 20 8.05 10.94 -2.84
N VAL A 21 6.84 11.24 -2.37
CA VAL A 21 6.36 10.86 -1.02
C VAL A 21 5.29 9.78 -1.17
N ILE A 22 5.37 8.75 -0.32
CA ILE A 22 4.34 7.70 -0.20
C ILE A 22 3.59 7.94 1.10
N MET A 23 2.26 8.06 1.03
CA MET A 23 1.44 8.40 2.19
C MET A 23 0.63 7.19 2.69
N ASP A 24 0.70 6.94 4.00
CA ASP A 24 -0.16 5.95 4.67
C ASP A 24 -1.61 6.46 4.72
N VAL A 25 -2.57 5.64 4.26
CA VAL A 25 -4.00 5.98 4.20
C VAL A 25 -4.87 4.81 4.65
N THR A 26 -5.99 5.13 5.30
CA THR A 26 -6.96 4.16 5.84
C THR A 26 -8.32 4.19 5.12
N THR A 27 -8.58 5.22 4.32
CA THR A 27 -9.85 5.42 3.62
C THR A 27 -9.63 5.92 2.19
N ALA A 28 -10.63 5.71 1.32
CA ALA A 28 -10.63 6.25 -0.04
C ALA A 28 -10.56 7.79 -0.09
N GLU A 29 -11.11 8.46 0.92
CA GLU A 29 -11.03 9.92 1.04
C GLU A 29 -9.60 10.38 1.33
N GLN A 30 -8.93 9.75 2.29
CA GLN A 30 -7.52 10.04 2.58
C GLN A 30 -6.64 9.78 1.35
N ALA A 31 -6.94 8.74 0.56
CA ALA A 31 -6.23 8.45 -0.68
C ALA A 31 -6.36 9.59 -1.70
N ARG A 32 -7.57 10.10 -1.94
CA ARG A 32 -7.80 11.26 -2.81
C ARG A 32 -7.07 12.51 -2.32
N ILE A 33 -7.07 12.76 -1.01
CA ILE A 33 -6.33 13.88 -0.42
C ILE A 33 -4.83 13.72 -0.68
N ALA A 34 -4.28 12.53 -0.45
CA ALA A 34 -2.86 12.24 -0.71
C ALA A 34 -2.48 12.45 -2.17
N GLU A 35 -3.28 11.95 -3.11
CA GLU A 35 -3.07 12.16 -4.55
C GLU A 35 -3.12 13.64 -4.92
N SER A 36 -4.14 14.38 -4.47
CA SER A 36 -4.25 15.83 -4.73
C SER A 36 -3.11 16.64 -4.10
N SER A 37 -2.46 16.11 -3.07
CA SER A 37 -1.31 16.71 -2.40
C SER A 37 0.03 16.39 -3.09
N GLY A 38 0.01 15.64 -4.19
CA GLY A 38 1.21 15.27 -4.95
C GLY A 38 1.95 14.04 -4.41
N ALA A 39 1.28 13.16 -3.67
CA ALA A 39 1.86 11.86 -3.31
C ALA A 39 2.19 11.06 -4.59
N ALA A 40 3.36 10.43 -4.61
CA ALA A 40 3.77 9.56 -5.72
C ALA A 40 3.09 8.19 -5.67
N ALA A 41 2.67 7.76 -4.48
CA ALA A 41 1.89 6.54 -4.23
C ALA A 41 1.20 6.63 -2.87
N VAL A 42 0.27 5.72 -2.61
CA VAL A 42 -0.36 5.55 -1.28
C VAL A 42 -0.12 4.15 -0.73
N MET A 43 -0.11 4.03 0.59
CA MET A 43 -0.01 2.78 1.33
C MET A 43 -1.32 2.54 2.08
N ALA A 44 -2.10 1.57 1.63
CA ALA A 44 -3.36 1.17 2.23
C ALA A 44 -3.13 0.32 3.48
N LEU A 45 -3.76 0.70 4.59
CA LEU A 45 -3.67 0.02 5.87
C LEU A 45 -4.97 0.15 6.66
N GLU A 46 -5.23 -0.81 7.55
CA GLU A 46 -6.43 -0.81 8.39
C GLU A 46 -6.39 0.32 9.43
N ARG A 47 -5.20 0.60 9.97
CA ARG A 47 -4.93 1.64 10.97
C ARG A 47 -3.53 2.22 10.76
N VAL A 48 -3.37 3.53 11.01
CA VAL A 48 -2.06 4.18 10.88
C VAL A 48 -1.10 3.70 11.99
N PRO A 49 0.23 3.76 11.77
CA PRO A 49 1.20 3.26 12.75
C PRO A 49 1.09 3.87 14.15
N ALA A 50 0.65 5.12 14.26
CA ALA A 50 0.43 5.78 15.54
C ALA A 50 -0.69 5.11 16.35
N ASP A 51 -1.80 4.78 15.69
CA ASP A 51 -2.94 4.09 16.31
C ASP A 51 -2.56 2.66 16.68
N ILE A 52 -1.86 1.94 15.81
CA ILE A 52 -1.38 0.57 16.10
C ILE A 52 -0.52 0.54 17.37
N ARG A 53 0.38 1.53 17.54
CA ARG A 53 1.23 1.63 18.73
C ARG A 53 0.44 1.98 19.99
N ARG A 54 -0.55 2.87 19.87
CA ARG A 54 -1.40 3.28 21.00
C ARG A 54 -2.30 2.13 21.47
N ASP A 55 -2.99 1.49 20.54
CA ASP A 55 -4.02 0.49 20.85
C ASP A 55 -3.43 -0.89 21.13
N GLY A 56 -2.22 -1.15 20.64
CA GLY A 56 -1.56 -2.46 20.73
C GLY A 56 -2.30 -3.56 19.97
N GLY A 57 -2.05 -4.81 20.38
CA GLY A 57 -2.65 -5.99 19.77
C GLY A 57 -2.00 -6.43 18.45
N VAL A 58 -2.71 -7.27 17.70
CA VAL A 58 -2.21 -7.88 16.45
C VAL A 58 -2.68 -7.07 15.24
N ALA A 59 -1.75 -6.39 14.57
CA ALA A 59 -2.00 -5.76 13.27
C ALA A 59 -1.78 -6.76 12.13
N ARG A 60 -2.76 -6.88 11.22
CA ARG A 60 -2.74 -7.79 10.06
C ARG A 60 -2.83 -6.99 8.76
N MET A 61 -2.87 -7.69 7.62
CA MET A 61 -3.20 -7.09 6.33
C MET A 61 -4.59 -6.42 6.40
N ALA A 62 -4.73 -5.27 5.73
CA ALA A 62 -6.03 -4.62 5.57
C ALA A 62 -7.00 -5.52 4.80
N ASP A 63 -8.31 -5.41 5.08
CA ASP A 63 -9.33 -6.13 4.33
C ASP A 63 -9.20 -5.79 2.82
N PRO A 64 -9.17 -6.78 1.92
CA PRO A 64 -9.04 -6.54 0.48
C PRO A 64 -10.08 -5.57 -0.08
N ARG A 65 -11.27 -5.47 0.52
CA ARG A 65 -12.30 -4.50 0.13
C ARG A 65 -11.87 -3.06 0.40
N VAL A 66 -11.13 -2.81 1.48
CA VAL A 66 -10.58 -1.49 1.79
C VAL A 66 -9.50 -1.13 0.77
N ILE A 67 -8.63 -2.10 0.44
CA ILE A 67 -7.57 -1.90 -0.56
C ILE A 67 -8.18 -1.61 -1.94
N ALA A 68 -9.18 -2.39 -2.36
CA ALA A 68 -9.89 -2.19 -3.63
C ALA A 68 -10.58 -0.82 -3.69
N ALA A 69 -11.27 -0.41 -2.62
CA ALA A 69 -11.90 0.91 -2.56
C ALA A 69 -10.89 2.07 -2.65
N ILE A 70 -9.68 1.90 -2.11
CA ILE A 70 -8.59 2.88 -2.25
C ILE A 70 -8.06 2.87 -3.69
N GLN A 71 -7.84 1.70 -4.29
CA GLN A 71 -7.38 1.56 -5.67
C GLN A 71 -8.35 2.19 -6.67
N GLU A 72 -9.66 2.02 -6.48
CA GLU A 72 -10.68 2.63 -7.34
C GLU A 72 -10.76 4.15 -7.18
N ALA A 73 -10.28 4.69 -6.05
CA ALA A 73 -10.42 6.11 -5.72
C ALA A 73 -9.29 7.01 -6.25
N VAL A 74 -8.16 6.44 -6.68
CA VAL A 74 -6.97 7.20 -7.11
C VAL A 74 -6.34 6.59 -8.36
N SER A 75 -5.55 7.39 -9.07
CA SER A 75 -4.79 6.97 -10.25
C SER A 75 -3.33 6.62 -9.96
N ILE A 76 -2.80 7.10 -8.83
CA ILE A 76 -1.43 6.79 -8.38
C ILE A 76 -1.30 5.35 -7.84
N PRO A 77 -0.10 4.75 -7.86
CA PRO A 77 0.13 3.40 -7.34
C PRO A 77 -0.35 3.21 -5.90
N VAL A 78 -1.00 2.08 -5.65
CA VAL A 78 -1.44 1.65 -4.31
C VAL A 78 -0.60 0.48 -3.83
N MET A 79 -0.01 0.64 -2.66
CA MET A 79 0.70 -0.40 -1.92
C MET A 79 -0.15 -0.90 -0.75
N ALA A 80 0.13 -2.10 -0.25
CA ALA A 80 -0.50 -2.66 0.94
C ALA A 80 0.52 -3.40 1.80
N LYS A 81 0.22 -3.58 3.09
CA LYS A 81 1.09 -4.30 4.03
C LYS A 81 0.68 -5.77 4.19
N ALA A 82 1.67 -6.65 4.21
CA ALA A 82 1.55 -8.02 4.68
C ALA A 82 2.49 -8.23 5.89
N ARG A 83 2.15 -9.17 6.77
CA ARG A 83 2.99 -9.52 7.92
C ARG A 83 4.25 -10.24 7.48
N ILE A 84 5.33 -10.05 8.24
CA ILE A 84 6.63 -10.71 8.00
C ILE A 84 6.44 -12.22 8.00
N GLY A 85 6.89 -12.88 6.93
CA GLY A 85 6.78 -14.34 6.76
C GLY A 85 5.39 -14.84 6.34
N HIS A 86 4.37 -13.99 6.26
CA HIS A 86 3.00 -14.41 5.97
C HIS A 86 2.73 -14.45 4.45
N PHE A 87 3.31 -15.43 3.75
CA PHE A 87 3.19 -15.56 2.29
C PHE A 87 1.75 -15.63 1.77
N ALA A 88 0.82 -16.18 2.57
CA ALA A 88 -0.59 -16.22 2.19
C ALA A 88 -1.22 -14.82 2.13
N GLU A 89 -0.77 -13.86 2.94
CA GLU A 89 -1.25 -12.46 2.84
C GLU A 89 -0.68 -11.80 1.58
N ALA A 90 0.57 -12.11 1.22
CA ALA A 90 1.20 -11.57 0.00
C ALA A 90 0.65 -12.17 -1.31
N GLN A 91 -0.16 -13.23 -1.23
CA GLN A 91 -0.78 -13.92 -2.36
C GLN A 91 -2.25 -13.56 -2.58
N VAL A 92 -2.87 -12.84 -1.62
CA VAL A 92 -4.23 -12.28 -1.72
C VAL A 92 -4.17 -10.96 -2.48
#